data_AF-A0A6T7V063-F1
#
_entry.id   AF-A0A6T7V063-F1
#
_cell.length_a   1.000
_cell.length_b   1.000
_cell.length_c   1.000
_cell.angle_alpha   90.00
_cell.angle_beta   90.00
_cell.angle_gamma   90.00
#
_symmetry.space_group_name_H-M   'P 1'
#
loop_
_entity.id
_entity.type
_entity.pdbx_description
1 polymer ?
#
loop_
_entity_poly.entity_id
_entity_poly.type
_entity_poly.pdbx_seq_one_letter_code
_entity_poly.pdbx_strand_id
1 'polypeptide(L)'
;MELNELELAMSQNDAIMEPTILDTLRRYVAAGGKPQSAVELISENYRGYAQMASLVCSWLKLVNEPSPMGESKEEAVLDEVHFLSELVKEKFEPRQADTVFNSGAAAPAWLERMLQDRHGRYLLYDLADQHRNCLLLSCAIQSIWKAGYQSEVASTSSAAAYFGVLRQLLAERLRTYISTHDEQARGEVVRQLQGTCCRSQEAYLFTQLMLSDLARRPGGGCFRRLMQELEEGAKEQHSQLLVRKLGQLWAVDAREAEAIGLVADITATAAAGAVNNNDVTRLQALYLSDHPPVISHLRDPVLIQKLIATLFSPGKGG
;
A
#
# COMPACT_ATOMS: atom_id res chain seq x y z
N MET A 1 28.85 -39.02 -10.50
CA MET A 1 28.79 -37.55 -10.35
C MET A 1 27.80 -37.20 -9.24
N GLU A 2 26.58 -37.73 -9.28
CA GLU A 2 25.56 -37.55 -8.21
C GLU A 2 26.02 -37.97 -6.81
N LEU A 3 26.75 -39.08 -6.64
CA LEU A 3 27.24 -39.53 -5.32
C LEU A 3 28.14 -38.49 -4.64
N ASN A 4 29.10 -37.89 -5.37
CA ASN A 4 30.01 -36.89 -4.81
C ASN A 4 29.28 -35.59 -4.46
N GLU A 5 28.24 -35.21 -5.21
CA GLU A 5 27.43 -34.02 -4.92
C GLU A 5 26.58 -34.23 -3.66
N LEU A 6 26.04 -35.43 -3.47
CA LEU A 6 25.28 -35.80 -2.26
C LEU A 6 26.20 -35.88 -1.03
N GLU A 7 27.42 -36.39 -1.18
CA GLU A 7 28.43 -36.41 -0.11
C GLU A 7 28.88 -35.00 0.25
N LEU A 8 29.08 -34.12 -0.74
CA LEU A 8 29.40 -32.72 -0.50
C LEU A 8 28.26 -32.01 0.26
N ALA A 9 27.01 -32.27 -0.10
CA ALA A 9 25.85 -31.71 0.58
C ALA A 9 25.74 -32.21 2.05
N MET A 10 26.04 -33.48 2.31
CA MET A 10 26.06 -34.04 3.67
C MET A 10 27.26 -33.59 4.50
N SER A 11 28.37 -33.22 3.85
CA SER A 11 29.57 -32.72 4.51
C SER A 11 29.49 -31.24 4.91
N GLN A 12 28.42 -30.54 4.55
CA GLN A 12 28.23 -29.15 4.99
C GLN A 12 27.97 -29.09 6.50
N ASN A 13 28.45 -28.02 7.14
CA ASN A 13 28.23 -27.80 8.57
C ASN A 13 26.72 -27.76 8.86
N ASP A 14 26.28 -28.51 9.87
CA ASP A 14 24.87 -28.61 10.28
C ASP A 14 23.91 -29.10 9.18
N ALA A 15 24.40 -29.85 8.18
CA ALA A 15 23.56 -30.47 7.14
C ALA A 15 22.40 -31.32 7.71
N ILE A 16 22.56 -31.87 8.92
CA ILE A 16 21.49 -32.62 9.61
C ILE A 16 20.24 -31.78 9.93
N MET A 17 20.40 -30.46 10.05
CA MET A 17 19.33 -29.53 10.41
C MET A 17 18.56 -29.02 9.19
N GLU A 18 19.06 -29.28 7.97
CA GLU A 18 18.40 -28.88 6.73
C GLU A 18 17.15 -29.75 6.46
N PRO A 19 16.02 -29.15 6.06
CA PRO A 19 14.77 -29.89 5.89
C PRO A 19 14.81 -30.94 4.77
N THR A 20 15.79 -30.84 3.85
CA THR A 20 15.95 -31.73 2.70
C THR A 20 16.85 -32.94 2.98
N ILE A 21 17.52 -33.02 4.14
CA ILE A 21 18.54 -34.04 4.42
C ILE A 21 18.00 -35.48 4.30
N LEU A 22 16.74 -35.71 4.67
CA LEU A 22 16.10 -37.03 4.56
C LEU A 22 15.93 -37.46 3.11
N ASP A 23 15.61 -36.53 2.21
CA ASP A 23 15.50 -36.82 0.79
C ASP A 23 16.88 -37.01 0.17
N THR A 24 17.88 -36.25 0.60
CA THR A 24 19.29 -36.42 0.22
C THR A 24 19.82 -37.78 0.66
N LEU A 25 19.51 -38.22 1.88
CA LEU A 25 19.85 -39.55 2.41
C LEU A 25 19.18 -40.68 1.63
N ARG A 26 17.89 -40.54 1.32
CA ARG A 26 17.17 -41.52 0.49
C ARG A 26 17.78 -41.65 -0.90
N ARG A 27 18.16 -40.52 -1.53
CA ARG A 27 18.84 -40.50 -2.84
C ARG A 27 20.24 -41.11 -2.76
N TYR A 28 21.00 -40.83 -1.71
CA TYR A 28 22.33 -41.39 -1.50
C TYR A 28 22.31 -42.91 -1.36
N VAL A 29 21.36 -43.44 -0.57
CA VAL A 29 21.18 -44.90 -0.43
C VAL A 29 20.69 -45.52 -1.75
N ALA A 30 19.80 -44.86 -2.47
CA ALA A 30 19.33 -45.33 -3.79
C ALA A 30 20.44 -45.35 -4.85
N ALA A 31 21.42 -44.45 -4.76
CA ALA A 31 22.59 -44.39 -5.65
C ALA A 31 23.69 -45.42 -5.30
N GLY A 32 23.48 -46.25 -4.27
CA GLY A 32 24.43 -47.28 -3.85
C GLY A 32 25.46 -46.81 -2.83
N GLY A 33 25.26 -45.65 -2.20
CA GLY A 33 26.09 -45.15 -1.11
C GLY A 33 25.96 -45.98 0.16
N LYS A 34 27.05 -46.08 0.94
CA LYS A 34 27.05 -46.84 2.20
C LYS A 34 26.41 -46.01 3.32
N PRO A 35 25.35 -46.50 3.99
CA PRO A 35 24.65 -45.72 5.01
C PRO A 35 25.53 -45.38 6.23
N GLN A 36 26.53 -46.22 6.54
CA GLN A 36 27.50 -45.95 7.62
C GLN A 36 28.32 -44.68 7.34
N SER A 37 28.82 -44.53 6.11
CA SER A 37 29.60 -43.36 5.71
C SER A 37 28.75 -42.09 5.72
N ALA A 38 27.46 -42.16 5.37
CA ALA A 38 26.55 -41.01 5.48
C ALA A 38 26.33 -40.59 6.94
N VAL A 39 26.22 -41.54 7.88
CA VAL A 39 26.07 -41.24 9.30
C VAL A 39 27.35 -40.62 9.87
N GLU A 40 28.52 -41.11 9.48
CA GLU A 40 29.81 -40.51 9.87
C GLU A 40 29.91 -39.07 9.34
N LEU A 41 29.66 -38.85 8.04
CA LEU A 41 29.71 -37.52 7.41
C LEU A 41 28.79 -36.50 8.07
N ILE A 42 27.55 -36.89 8.41
CA ILE A 42 26.57 -35.98 9.02
C ILE A 42 26.89 -35.75 10.51
N SER A 43 27.38 -36.76 11.22
CA SER A 43 27.67 -36.65 12.65
C SER A 43 28.96 -35.87 12.93
N GLU A 44 30.00 -36.04 12.12
CA GLU A 44 31.26 -35.30 12.24
C GLU A 44 31.09 -33.80 11.96
N ASN A 45 30.17 -33.43 11.07
CA ASN A 45 29.93 -32.04 10.67
C ASN A 45 28.79 -31.34 11.45
N TYR A 46 28.28 -31.99 12.50
CA TYR A 46 27.30 -31.38 13.39
C TYR A 46 27.96 -30.42 14.39
N ARG A 47 27.62 -29.14 14.30
CA ARG A 47 28.10 -28.05 15.16
C ARG A 47 27.01 -27.49 16.07
N GLY A 48 25.73 -27.63 15.69
CA GLY A 48 24.58 -27.20 16.46
C GLY A 48 24.36 -25.69 16.48
N TYR A 49 24.77 -24.95 15.44
CA TYR A 49 24.68 -23.48 15.42
C TYR A 49 23.26 -22.96 15.64
N ALA A 50 22.26 -23.61 15.03
CA ALA A 50 20.86 -23.23 15.21
C ALA A 50 20.38 -23.39 16.67
N GLN A 51 20.82 -24.45 17.36
CA GLN A 51 20.48 -24.69 18.76
C GLN A 51 21.19 -23.71 19.68
N MET A 52 22.46 -23.40 19.41
CA MET A 52 23.21 -22.38 20.15
C MET A 52 22.59 -20.99 19.97
N ALA A 53 22.16 -20.64 18.76
CA ALA A 53 21.47 -19.38 18.49
C ALA A 53 20.13 -19.29 19.26
N SER A 54 19.37 -20.39 19.29
CA SER A 54 18.12 -20.45 20.07
C SER A 54 18.38 -20.29 21.56
N LEU A 55 19.46 -20.90 22.07
CA LEU A 55 19.86 -20.76 23.47
C LEU A 55 20.24 -19.30 23.81
N VAL A 56 21.00 -18.63 22.93
CA VAL A 56 21.33 -17.20 23.11
C VAL A 56 20.07 -16.34 23.11
N CYS A 57 19.11 -16.59 22.21
CA CYS A 57 17.83 -15.87 22.21
C CYS A 57 17.05 -16.12 23.51
N SER A 58 17.06 -17.36 24.03
CA SER A 58 16.46 -17.68 25.34
C SER A 58 17.11 -16.91 26.50
N TRP A 59 18.43 -16.69 26.44
CA TRP A 59 19.13 -15.89 27.44
C TRP A 59 18.82 -14.40 27.30
N LEU A 60 18.70 -13.89 26.08
CA LEU A 60 18.31 -12.50 25.84
C LEU A 60 16.91 -12.20 26.39
N LYS A 61 15.97 -13.15 26.29
CA LYS A 61 14.64 -13.04 26.91
C LYS A 61 14.71 -12.86 28.43
N LEU A 62 15.60 -13.58 29.11
CA LEU A 62 15.79 -13.50 30.56
C LEU A 62 16.39 -12.16 31.01
N VAL A 63 17.25 -11.57 30.17
CA VAL A 63 17.89 -10.27 30.45
C VAL A 63 16.93 -9.11 30.19
N ASN A 64 16.03 -9.25 29.21
CA ASN A 64 15.02 -8.24 28.85
C ASN A 64 13.71 -8.35 29.67
N GLU A 65 13.69 -9.00 30.83
CA GLU A 65 12.49 -8.98 31.68
C GLU A 65 12.17 -7.55 32.12
N PRO A 66 10.93 -7.06 31.88
CA PRO A 66 10.58 -5.68 32.18
C PRO A 66 10.60 -5.47 33.69
N SER A 67 11.44 -4.54 34.16
CA SER A 67 11.38 -4.08 35.54
C SER A 67 9.98 -3.52 35.86
N PRO A 68 9.41 -3.77 37.05
CA PRO A 68 8.04 -3.37 37.39
C PRO A 68 7.83 -1.84 37.55
N MET A 69 8.84 -1.03 37.26
CA MET A 69 8.79 0.44 37.28
C MET A 69 9.40 0.97 35.96
N GLY A 70 8.63 0.92 34.88
CA GLY A 70 9.09 1.42 33.58
C GLY A 70 8.03 1.25 32.51
N GLU A 71 7.48 2.37 32.08
CA GLU A 71 6.43 2.53 31.08
C GLU A 71 6.60 1.66 29.82
N SER A 72 5.53 0.95 29.49
CA SER A 72 5.09 0.50 28.16
C SER A 72 5.85 1.06 26.95
N LYS A 73 6.99 0.48 26.63
CA LYS A 73 7.43 0.32 25.25
C LYS A 73 7.33 -1.17 24.94
N GLU A 74 6.70 -1.51 23.82
CA GLU A 74 6.87 -2.82 23.19
C GLU A 74 8.36 -2.96 22.84
N GLU A 75 9.20 -3.28 23.83
CA GLU A 75 10.61 -3.58 23.60
C GLU A 75 10.63 -4.87 22.77
N ALA A 76 11.10 -4.72 21.53
CA ALA A 76 11.15 -5.80 20.55
C ALA A 76 11.80 -7.03 21.20
N VAL A 77 11.00 -8.06 21.41
CA VAL A 77 11.44 -9.35 21.94
C VAL A 77 12.44 -9.90 20.91
N LEU A 78 13.72 -9.86 21.25
CA LEU A 78 14.86 -10.22 20.39
C LEU A 78 14.91 -11.75 20.23
N ASP A 79 14.01 -12.26 19.41
CA ASP A 79 13.81 -13.69 19.18
C ASP A 79 14.51 -14.16 17.91
N GLU A 80 14.63 -15.48 17.75
CA GLU A 80 15.17 -16.11 16.54
C GLU A 80 14.44 -15.58 15.30
N VAL A 81 13.12 -15.39 15.40
CA VAL A 81 12.27 -14.85 14.33
C VAL A 81 12.62 -13.40 13.99
N HIS A 82 13.03 -12.59 14.98
CA HIS A 82 13.43 -11.20 14.75
C HIS A 82 14.73 -11.14 13.93
N PHE A 83 15.76 -11.87 14.34
CA PHE A 83 17.04 -11.90 13.61
C PHE A 83 16.90 -12.52 12.21
N LEU A 84 16.06 -13.56 12.07
CA LEU A 84 15.73 -14.10 10.76
C LEU A 84 14.99 -13.08 9.90
N SER A 85 14.08 -12.30 10.47
CA SER A 85 13.37 -11.25 9.75
C SER A 85 14.33 -10.17 9.24
N GLU A 86 15.29 -9.74 10.05
CA GLU A 86 16.32 -8.77 9.62
C GLU A 86 17.26 -9.35 8.56
N LEU A 87 17.69 -10.60 8.69
CA LEU A 87 18.46 -11.30 7.65
C LEU A 87 17.70 -11.41 6.33
N VAL A 88 16.39 -11.69 6.40
CA VAL A 88 15.54 -11.71 5.21
C VAL A 88 15.50 -10.31 4.59
N LYS A 89 15.29 -9.24 5.37
CA LYS A 89 15.30 -7.86 4.87
C LYS A 89 16.63 -7.50 4.18
N GLU A 90 17.77 -7.89 4.75
CA GLU A 90 19.09 -7.60 4.18
C GLU A 90 19.36 -8.35 2.88
N LYS A 91 18.92 -9.61 2.78
CA LYS A 91 19.24 -10.49 1.65
C LYS A 91 18.10 -10.65 0.65
N PHE A 92 17.00 -9.93 0.81
CA PHE A 92 15.84 -10.10 -0.06
C PHE A 92 16.13 -9.57 -1.46
N GLU A 93 16.14 -10.47 -2.44
CA GLU A 93 16.21 -10.10 -3.85
C GLU A 93 14.86 -10.31 -4.55
N PRO A 94 14.17 -9.23 -4.99
CA PRO A 94 12.81 -9.33 -5.53
C PRO A 94 12.74 -10.16 -6.82
N ARG A 95 13.80 -10.11 -7.65
CA ARG A 95 13.85 -10.86 -8.91
C ARG A 95 13.93 -12.36 -8.67
N GLN A 96 14.71 -12.80 -7.67
CA GLN A 96 14.81 -14.21 -7.32
C GLN A 96 13.51 -14.70 -6.68
N ALA A 97 12.90 -13.89 -5.82
CA ALA A 97 11.62 -14.22 -5.20
C ALA A 97 10.51 -14.46 -6.25
N ASP A 98 10.49 -13.66 -7.32
CA ASP A 98 9.51 -13.82 -8.40
C ASP A 98 9.72 -15.08 -9.25
N THR A 99 10.94 -15.63 -9.31
CA THR A 99 11.19 -16.92 -10.01
C THR A 99 10.41 -18.08 -9.39
N VAL A 100 10.14 -18.01 -8.08
CA VAL A 100 9.37 -19.02 -7.35
C VAL A 100 7.95 -19.13 -7.93
N PHE A 101 7.34 -18.01 -8.32
CA PHE A 101 6.02 -18.00 -8.97
C PHE A 101 6.07 -18.26 -10.48
N ASN A 102 7.12 -17.82 -11.17
CA ASN A 102 7.28 -18.06 -12.62
C ASN A 102 7.56 -19.53 -12.95
N SER A 103 8.00 -20.33 -11.97
CA SER A 103 8.26 -21.78 -12.14
C SER A 103 6.99 -22.64 -12.32
N GLY A 104 5.80 -22.03 -12.37
CA GLY A 104 4.53 -22.71 -12.67
C GLY A 104 3.93 -23.49 -11.50
N ALA A 105 4.56 -23.47 -10.33
CA ALA A 105 4.00 -24.02 -9.11
C ALA A 105 3.01 -23.02 -8.49
N ALA A 106 1.91 -23.56 -7.95
CA ALA A 106 1.02 -22.82 -7.06
C ALA A 106 1.80 -22.17 -5.89
N ALA A 107 1.17 -21.23 -5.19
CA ALA A 107 1.77 -20.52 -4.05
C ALA A 107 2.52 -21.52 -3.13
N PRO A 108 3.77 -21.23 -2.73
CA PRO A 108 4.56 -22.17 -1.96
C PRO A 108 3.90 -22.53 -0.63
N ALA A 109 3.95 -23.80 -0.22
CA ALA A 109 3.37 -24.24 1.06
C ALA A 109 3.99 -23.52 2.28
N TRP A 110 5.24 -23.07 2.18
CA TRP A 110 5.87 -22.26 3.22
C TRP A 110 5.23 -20.87 3.35
N LEU A 111 4.75 -20.29 2.24
CA LEU A 111 4.09 -18.98 2.25
C LEU A 111 2.77 -19.09 3.01
N GLU A 112 1.98 -20.13 2.79
CA GLU A 112 0.73 -20.35 3.54
C GLU A 112 0.96 -20.43 5.05
N ARG A 113 2.04 -21.09 5.50
CA ARG A 113 2.42 -21.15 6.91
C ARG A 113 2.86 -19.77 7.43
N MET A 114 3.63 -19.04 6.63
CA MET A 114 4.08 -17.68 6.98
C MET A 114 2.91 -16.69 7.07
N LEU A 115 1.86 -16.88 6.27
CA LEU A 115 0.65 -16.05 6.29
C LEU A 115 -0.20 -16.27 7.56
N GLN A 116 -0.18 -17.49 8.12
CA GLN A 116 -0.88 -17.80 9.38
C GLN A 116 -0.23 -17.10 10.58
N ASP A 117 1.10 -16.98 10.55
CA ASP A 117 1.86 -16.31 11.61
C ASP A 117 1.80 -14.78 11.50
N ARG A 118 1.63 -14.10 12.64
CA ARG A 118 1.52 -12.64 12.72
C ARG A 118 2.85 -11.96 12.39
N HIS A 119 3.98 -12.50 12.86
CA HIS A 119 5.31 -11.94 12.58
C HIS A 119 5.66 -12.07 11.10
N GLY A 120 5.35 -13.22 10.49
CA GLY A 120 5.47 -13.41 9.05
C GLY A 120 4.69 -12.39 8.23
N ARG A 121 3.43 -12.08 8.60
CA ARG A 121 2.64 -11.03 7.93
C ARG A 121 3.29 -9.65 8.03
N TYR A 122 3.80 -9.27 9.21
CA TYR A 122 4.50 -7.97 9.35
C TYR A 122 5.78 -7.90 8.52
N LEU A 123 6.58 -8.96 8.47
CA LEU A 123 7.76 -9.01 7.60
C LEU A 123 7.37 -8.83 6.13
N LEU A 124 6.26 -9.44 5.69
CA LEU A 124 5.75 -9.25 4.33
C LEU A 124 5.32 -7.80 4.07
N TYR A 125 4.75 -7.11 5.06
CA TYR A 125 4.43 -5.68 4.93
C TYR A 125 5.68 -4.80 4.84
N ASP A 126 6.70 -5.06 5.67
CA ASP A 126 7.96 -4.32 5.66
C ASP A 126 8.68 -4.50 4.30
N LEU A 127 8.77 -5.73 3.82
CA LEU A 127 9.36 -6.04 2.51
C LEU A 127 8.57 -5.41 1.37
N ALA A 128 7.24 -5.40 1.48
CA ALA A 128 6.34 -4.82 0.49
C ALA A 128 6.50 -3.30 0.35
N ASP A 129 6.72 -2.58 1.45
CA ASP A 129 6.97 -1.14 1.39
C ASP A 129 8.32 -0.83 0.70
N GLN A 130 9.33 -1.66 0.95
CA GLN A 130 10.66 -1.54 0.33
C GLN A 130 10.67 -1.99 -1.15
N HIS A 131 9.87 -3.00 -1.52
CA HIS A 131 9.89 -3.65 -2.84
C HIS A 131 8.51 -3.75 -3.49
N ARG A 132 7.92 -2.61 -3.84
CA ARG A 132 6.56 -2.49 -4.41
C ARG A 132 6.33 -3.27 -5.71
N ASN A 133 7.37 -3.52 -6.49
CA ASN A 133 7.26 -4.15 -7.82
C ASN A 133 7.42 -5.69 -7.81
N CYS A 134 7.52 -6.32 -6.64
CA CYS A 134 7.67 -7.78 -6.53
C CYS A 134 6.30 -8.48 -6.63
N LEU A 135 6.18 -9.42 -7.57
CA LEU A 135 4.96 -10.20 -7.78
C LEU A 135 4.63 -11.07 -6.57
N LEU A 136 5.65 -11.69 -5.96
CA LEU A 136 5.49 -12.52 -4.75
C LEU A 136 4.81 -11.75 -3.62
N LEU A 137 5.27 -10.52 -3.35
CA LEU A 137 4.72 -9.67 -2.30
C LEU A 137 3.31 -9.20 -2.62
N SER A 138 3.04 -8.84 -3.89
CA SER A 138 1.70 -8.47 -4.33
C SER A 138 0.67 -9.61 -4.16
N CYS A 139 1.08 -10.85 -4.47
CA CYS A 139 0.27 -12.05 -4.30
C CYS A 139 0.10 -12.41 -2.83
N ALA A 140 1.16 -12.27 -2.03
CA ALA A 140 1.12 -12.53 -0.60
C ALA A 140 0.13 -11.59 0.10
N ILE A 141 0.19 -10.29 -0.16
CA ILE A 141 -0.72 -9.31 0.45
C ILE A 141 -2.18 -9.55 0.01
N GLN A 142 -2.40 -9.88 -1.26
CA GLN A 142 -3.75 -10.27 -1.72
C GLN A 142 -4.25 -11.54 -1.01
N SER A 143 -3.36 -12.48 -0.71
CA SER A 143 -3.71 -13.71 0.01
C SER A 143 -4.01 -13.44 1.49
N ILE A 144 -3.24 -12.55 2.15
CA ILE A 144 -3.54 -12.06 3.51
C ILE A 144 -4.95 -11.45 3.55
N TRP A 145 -5.27 -10.62 2.56
CA TRP A 145 -6.58 -9.98 2.46
C TRP A 145 -7.72 -11.01 2.34
N LYS A 146 -7.55 -12.01 1.48
CA LYS A 146 -8.54 -13.10 1.30
C LYS A 146 -8.67 -13.98 2.54
N ALA A 147 -7.61 -14.13 3.34
CA ALA A 147 -7.61 -14.90 4.57
C ALA A 147 -8.36 -14.22 5.74
N GLY A 148 -8.81 -12.97 5.58
CA GLY A 148 -9.64 -12.28 6.56
C GLY A 148 -8.90 -11.29 7.46
N TYR A 149 -7.59 -11.07 7.27
CA TYR A 149 -6.80 -10.08 8.04
C TYR A 149 -6.92 -8.66 7.47
N GLN A 150 -8.13 -8.26 7.09
CA GLN A 150 -8.40 -7.01 6.35
C GLN A 150 -8.11 -5.76 7.18
N SER A 151 -8.36 -5.81 8.49
CA SER A 151 -8.05 -4.72 9.42
C SER A 151 -6.55 -4.48 9.59
N GLU A 152 -5.74 -5.54 9.59
CA GLU A 152 -4.27 -5.44 9.66
C GLU A 152 -3.73 -4.79 8.39
N VAL A 153 -4.14 -5.28 7.21
CA VAL A 153 -3.71 -4.73 5.92
C VAL A 153 -4.16 -3.27 5.79
N ALA A 154 -5.41 -2.94 6.15
CA ALA A 154 -5.93 -1.57 6.08
C ALA A 154 -5.21 -0.58 7.01
N SER A 155 -4.63 -1.06 8.12
CA SER A 155 -3.85 -0.23 9.03
C SER A 155 -2.46 0.11 8.49
N THR A 156 -1.92 -0.74 7.61
CA THR A 156 -0.60 -0.53 7.01
C THR A 156 -0.67 0.54 5.92
N SER A 157 0.25 1.51 5.97
CA SER A 157 0.31 2.61 5.01
C SER A 157 0.53 2.18 3.57
N SER A 158 1.19 1.04 3.37
CA SER A 158 1.53 0.44 2.08
C SER A 158 0.35 -0.27 1.38
N ALA A 159 -0.76 -0.54 2.07
CA ALA A 159 -1.90 -1.25 1.45
C ALA A 159 -2.53 -0.49 0.27
N ALA A 160 -2.45 0.84 0.27
CA ALA A 160 -2.91 1.69 -0.84
C ALA A 160 -2.06 1.52 -2.12
N ALA A 161 -0.81 1.07 -2.00
CA ALA A 161 0.09 0.85 -3.13
C ALA A 161 -0.29 -0.38 -3.96
N TYR A 162 -1.01 -1.34 -3.37
CA TYR A 162 -1.44 -2.55 -4.06
C TYR A 162 -2.85 -2.39 -4.62
N PHE A 163 -2.95 -2.22 -5.94
CA PHE A 163 -4.21 -1.97 -6.64
C PHE A 163 -5.34 -2.95 -6.30
N GLY A 164 -5.02 -4.26 -6.23
CA GLY A 164 -6.01 -5.30 -5.90
C GLY A 164 -6.64 -5.13 -4.52
N VAL A 165 -5.81 -4.77 -3.53
CA VAL A 165 -6.22 -4.51 -2.14
C VAL A 165 -6.98 -3.20 -2.05
N LEU A 166 -6.46 -2.14 -2.66
CA LEU A 166 -7.10 -0.82 -2.72
C LEU A 166 -8.54 -0.92 -3.22
N ARG A 167 -8.78 -1.65 -4.32
CA ARG A 167 -10.13 -1.81 -4.88
C ARG A 167 -11.09 -2.50 -3.91
N GLN A 168 -10.63 -3.54 -3.21
CA GLN A 168 -11.45 -4.28 -2.26
C GLN A 168 -11.74 -3.46 -1.01
N LEU A 169 -10.72 -2.81 -0.45
CA LEU A 169 -10.83 -1.89 0.67
C LEU A 169 -11.79 -0.72 0.33
N LEU A 170 -11.61 -0.09 -0.82
CA LEU A 170 -12.48 1.00 -1.28
C LEU A 170 -13.93 0.53 -1.41
N ALA A 171 -14.17 -0.65 -2.00
CA ALA A 171 -15.51 -1.21 -2.12
C ALA A 171 -16.14 -1.51 -0.76
N GLU A 172 -15.38 -2.02 0.22
CA GLU A 172 -15.86 -2.25 1.59
C GLU A 172 -16.20 -0.93 2.28
N ARG A 173 -15.28 0.05 2.25
CA ARG A 173 -15.49 1.35 2.89
C ARG A 173 -16.64 2.14 2.26
N LEU A 174 -16.85 2.04 0.96
CA LEU A 174 -18.01 2.64 0.30
C LEU A 174 -19.32 1.96 0.70
N ARG A 175 -19.34 0.63 0.87
CA ARG A 175 -20.52 -0.06 1.42
C ARG A 175 -20.83 0.43 2.83
N THR A 176 -19.81 0.53 3.68
CA THR A 176 -19.94 1.09 5.04
C THR A 176 -20.45 2.53 5.00
N TYR A 177 -19.92 3.37 4.11
CA TYR A 177 -20.35 4.75 3.95
C TYR A 177 -21.83 4.88 3.52
N ILE A 178 -22.33 3.94 2.72
CA ILE A 178 -23.74 3.92 2.28
C ILE A 178 -24.65 3.42 3.41
N SER A 179 -24.25 2.38 4.14
CA SER A 179 -25.04 1.81 5.23
C SER A 179 -25.10 2.68 6.48
N THR A 180 -24.09 3.52 6.70
CA THR A 180 -24.03 4.41 7.87
C THR A 180 -24.90 5.64 7.63
N HIS A 181 -25.94 5.81 8.44
CA HIS A 181 -26.85 6.95 8.40
C HIS A 181 -26.45 8.10 9.34
N ASP A 182 -25.57 7.84 10.30
CA ASP A 182 -25.04 8.85 11.21
C ASP A 182 -23.93 9.69 10.55
N GLU A 183 -24.02 11.01 10.70
CA GLU A 183 -23.11 11.96 10.07
C GLU A 183 -21.72 11.94 10.72
N GLN A 184 -21.64 11.69 12.03
CA GLN A 184 -20.35 11.60 12.74
C GLN A 184 -19.57 10.34 12.33
N ALA A 185 -20.24 9.18 12.32
CA ALA A 185 -19.65 7.93 11.87
C ALA A 185 -19.28 7.97 10.38
N ARG A 186 -20.04 8.68 9.54
CA ARG A 186 -19.67 8.94 8.14
C ARG A 186 -18.39 9.76 8.02
N GLY A 187 -18.25 10.82 8.81
CA GLY A 187 -17.05 11.65 8.82
C GLY A 187 -15.79 10.85 9.17
N GLU A 188 -15.88 9.88 10.07
CA GLU A 188 -14.75 9.01 10.41
C GLU A 188 -14.36 8.07 9.26
N VAL A 189 -15.34 7.50 8.55
CA VAL A 189 -15.07 6.69 7.34
C VAL A 189 -14.41 7.53 6.24
N VAL A 190 -14.84 8.79 6.08
CA VAL A 190 -14.25 9.74 5.12
C VAL A 190 -12.80 10.04 5.48
N ARG A 191 -12.48 10.30 6.75
CA ARG A 191 -11.08 10.51 7.19
C ARG A 191 -10.20 9.29 6.92
N GLN A 192 -10.72 8.09 7.16
CA GLN A 192 -10.00 6.86 6.85
C GLN A 192 -9.75 6.73 5.34
N LEU A 193 -10.76 7.03 4.51
CA LEU A 193 -10.62 7.06 3.06
C LEU A 193 -9.61 8.12 2.58
N GLN A 194 -9.61 9.32 3.16
CA GLN A 194 -8.61 10.35 2.87
C GLN A 194 -7.21 9.86 3.26
N GLY A 195 -7.07 9.24 4.44
CA GLY A 195 -5.83 8.67 4.92
C GLY A 195 -5.26 7.56 4.02
N THR A 196 -6.11 6.80 3.32
CA THR A 196 -5.63 5.74 2.41
C THR A 196 -5.46 6.24 0.97
N CYS A 197 -6.46 6.95 0.42
CA CYS A 197 -6.53 7.27 -1.01
C CYS A 197 -5.73 8.52 -1.37
N CYS A 198 -5.61 9.50 -0.47
CA CYS A 198 -4.91 10.76 -0.75
C CYS A 198 -3.38 10.67 -0.53
N ARG A 199 -2.87 9.52 -0.08
CA ARG A 199 -1.41 9.31 0.09
C ARG A 199 -0.66 9.16 -1.23
N SER A 200 -1.31 8.66 -2.27
CA SER A 200 -0.70 8.48 -3.59
C SER A 200 -1.59 9.10 -4.66
N GLN A 201 -0.95 9.75 -5.64
CA GLN A 201 -1.66 10.39 -6.75
C GLN A 201 -2.43 9.37 -7.59
N GLU A 202 -1.89 8.17 -7.74
CA GLU A 202 -2.49 7.06 -8.50
C GLU A 202 -3.75 6.53 -7.82
N ALA A 203 -3.70 6.28 -6.50
CA ALA A 203 -4.88 5.84 -5.74
C ALA A 203 -5.96 6.93 -5.70
N TYR A 204 -5.56 8.20 -5.57
CA TYR A 204 -6.48 9.33 -5.62
C TYR A 204 -7.17 9.41 -6.98
N LEU A 205 -6.41 9.38 -8.08
CA LEU A 205 -6.94 9.44 -9.45
C LEU A 205 -7.93 8.29 -9.71
N PHE A 206 -7.54 7.06 -9.36
CA PHE A 206 -8.40 5.89 -9.52
C PHE A 206 -9.70 6.03 -8.71
N THR A 207 -9.59 6.48 -7.45
CA THR A 207 -10.74 6.66 -6.57
C THR A 207 -11.70 7.72 -7.12
N GLN A 208 -11.19 8.87 -7.57
CA GLN A 208 -12.01 9.93 -8.14
C GLN A 208 -12.70 9.51 -9.45
N LEU A 209 -12.00 8.79 -10.34
CA LEU A 209 -12.59 8.24 -11.55
C LEU A 209 -13.74 7.27 -11.23
N MET A 210 -13.53 6.35 -10.28
CA MET A 210 -14.55 5.40 -9.88
C MET A 210 -15.76 6.09 -9.23
N LEU A 211 -15.52 7.05 -8.34
CA LEU A 211 -16.59 7.83 -7.72
C LEU A 211 -17.36 8.67 -8.73
N SER A 212 -16.69 9.20 -9.76
CA SER A 212 -17.35 9.95 -10.82
C SER A 212 -18.33 9.08 -11.62
N ASP A 213 -17.97 7.82 -11.92
CA ASP A 213 -18.88 6.87 -12.58
C ASP A 213 -20.07 6.54 -11.66
N LEU A 214 -19.81 6.33 -10.36
CA LEU A 214 -20.86 6.06 -9.39
C LEU A 214 -21.80 7.27 -9.17
N ALA A 215 -21.26 8.49 -9.22
CA ALA A 215 -22.02 9.73 -9.05
C ALA A 215 -22.94 10.03 -10.24
N ARG A 216 -22.66 9.49 -11.43
CA ARG A 216 -23.51 9.61 -12.62
C ARG A 216 -24.75 8.71 -12.55
N ARG A 217 -24.76 7.71 -11.67
CA ARG A 217 -25.90 6.78 -11.50
C ARG A 217 -27.02 7.43 -10.66
N PRO A 218 -28.30 7.06 -10.87
CA PRO A 218 -29.41 7.57 -10.07
C PRO A 218 -29.20 7.22 -8.59
N GLY A 219 -29.28 8.23 -7.71
CA GLY A 219 -28.96 8.10 -6.27
C GLY A 219 -27.49 8.38 -5.90
N GLY A 220 -26.62 8.70 -6.86
CA GLY A 220 -25.18 8.93 -6.64
C GLY A 220 -24.79 10.27 -6.01
N GLY A 221 -25.74 11.05 -5.49
CA GLY A 221 -25.46 12.36 -4.88
C GLY A 221 -24.52 12.29 -3.68
N CYS A 222 -24.57 11.21 -2.91
CA CYS A 222 -23.66 10.97 -1.78
C CYS A 222 -22.20 10.79 -2.25
N PHE A 223 -21.97 10.16 -3.40
CA PHE A 223 -20.62 10.02 -3.96
C PHE A 223 -20.07 11.36 -4.43
N ARG A 224 -20.92 12.27 -4.93
CA ARG A 224 -20.49 13.64 -5.27
C ARG A 224 -20.01 14.41 -4.05
N ARG A 225 -20.70 14.29 -2.91
CA ARG A 225 -20.25 14.85 -1.62
C ARG A 225 -18.92 14.22 -1.19
N LEU A 226 -18.80 12.90 -1.27
CA LEU A 226 -17.56 12.19 -0.94
C LEU A 226 -16.38 12.61 -1.84
N MET A 227 -16.61 12.84 -3.14
CA MET A 227 -15.58 13.36 -4.05
C MET A 227 -15.05 14.72 -3.59
N GLN A 228 -15.95 15.62 -3.18
CA GLN A 228 -15.58 16.95 -2.66
C GLN A 228 -14.79 16.87 -1.36
N GLU A 229 -15.23 16.04 -0.41
CA GLU A 229 -14.53 15.83 0.86
C GLU A 229 -13.14 15.19 0.61
N LEU A 230 -13.01 14.28 -0.36
CA LEU A 230 -11.71 13.72 -0.76
C LEU A 230 -10.82 14.75 -1.48
N GLU A 231 -11.39 15.65 -2.30
CA GLU A 231 -10.66 16.75 -2.92
C GLU A 231 -10.10 17.71 -1.87
N GLU A 232 -10.83 18.00 -0.80
CA GLU A 232 -10.34 18.83 0.31
C GLU A 232 -9.14 18.17 1.01
N GLY A 233 -9.26 16.89 1.39
CA GLY A 233 -8.13 16.16 1.99
C GLY A 233 -6.92 16.01 1.05
N ALA A 234 -7.16 15.88 -0.26
CA ALA A 234 -6.08 15.82 -1.25
C ALA A 234 -5.40 17.19 -1.46
N LYS A 235 -6.13 18.31 -1.36
CA LYS A 235 -5.55 19.66 -1.43
C LYS A 235 -4.62 19.97 -0.25
N GLU A 236 -4.82 19.33 0.89
CA GLU A 236 -3.93 19.44 2.06
C GLU A 236 -2.64 18.62 1.89
N GLN A 237 -2.72 17.43 1.28
CA GLN A 237 -1.59 16.51 1.12
C GLN A 237 -0.81 16.67 -0.20
N HIS A 238 -1.46 17.20 -1.24
CA HIS A 238 -0.90 17.40 -2.58
C HIS A 238 -1.05 18.85 -3.03
N SER A 239 -0.39 19.22 -4.13
CA SER A 239 -0.55 20.57 -4.69
C SER A 239 -1.98 20.81 -5.17
N GLN A 240 -2.59 21.89 -4.68
CA GLN A 240 -3.98 22.27 -5.00
C GLN A 240 -4.24 22.38 -6.51
N LEU A 241 -3.24 22.83 -7.26
CA LEU A 241 -3.30 22.94 -8.72
C LEU A 241 -3.42 21.57 -9.40
N LEU A 242 -2.65 20.57 -8.96
CA LEU A 242 -2.67 19.23 -9.54
C LEU A 242 -4.02 18.57 -9.31
N VAL A 243 -4.53 18.61 -8.08
CA VAL A 243 -5.84 18.05 -7.70
C VAL A 243 -6.95 18.65 -8.56
N ARG A 244 -6.95 19.97 -8.74
CA ARG A 244 -7.95 20.66 -9.57
C ARG A 244 -7.81 20.34 -11.06
N LYS A 245 -6.58 20.20 -11.59
CA LYS A 245 -6.37 19.81 -13.00
C LYS A 245 -6.79 18.38 -13.27
N LEU A 246 -6.59 17.46 -12.32
CA LEU A 246 -7.11 16.10 -12.44
C LEU A 246 -8.64 16.09 -12.60
N GLY A 247 -9.34 17.10 -12.06
CA GLY A 247 -10.76 17.39 -12.29
C GLY A 247 -11.22 17.28 -13.74
N GLN A 248 -10.35 17.64 -14.68
CA GLN A 248 -10.64 17.58 -16.11
C GLN A 248 -10.90 16.15 -16.62
N LEU A 249 -10.29 15.15 -15.98
CA LEU A 249 -10.31 13.75 -16.43
C LEU A 249 -11.66 13.07 -16.21
N TRP A 250 -12.47 13.56 -15.28
CA TRP A 250 -13.80 13.03 -15.00
C TRP A 250 -14.94 13.99 -15.42
N ALA A 251 -14.61 15.03 -16.19
CA ALA A 251 -15.59 15.87 -16.86
C ALA A 251 -16.47 15.04 -17.82
N VAL A 252 -17.72 15.47 -18.01
CA VAL A 252 -18.66 14.85 -18.94
C VAL A 252 -18.37 15.28 -20.38
N ASP A 253 -18.05 16.56 -20.57
CA ASP A 253 -17.81 17.16 -21.88
C ASP A 253 -16.47 17.90 -21.96
N ALA A 254 -15.91 18.04 -23.18
CA ALA A 254 -14.68 18.78 -23.42
C ALA A 254 -14.75 20.24 -22.95
N ARG A 255 -15.93 20.86 -23.04
CA ARG A 255 -16.18 22.24 -22.55
C ARG A 255 -16.20 22.32 -21.02
N GLU A 256 -16.66 21.26 -20.37
CA GLU A 256 -16.63 21.15 -18.92
C GLU A 256 -15.19 20.96 -18.42
N ALA A 257 -14.39 20.14 -19.12
CA ALA A 257 -12.97 20.01 -18.85
C ALA A 257 -12.23 21.36 -19.02
N GLU A 258 -12.54 22.11 -20.07
CA GLU A 258 -11.96 23.45 -20.31
C GLU A 258 -12.35 24.43 -19.18
N ALA A 259 -13.62 24.44 -18.76
CA ALA A 259 -14.08 25.27 -17.65
C ALA A 259 -13.37 24.91 -16.32
N ILE A 260 -13.22 23.62 -16.01
CA ILE A 260 -12.50 23.14 -14.82
C ILE A 260 -11.02 23.56 -14.88
N GLY A 261 -10.39 23.47 -16.05
CA GLY A 261 -9.01 23.92 -16.26
C GLY A 261 -8.81 25.41 -16.04
N LEU A 262 -9.67 26.23 -16.63
CA LEU A 262 -9.62 27.69 -16.45
C LEU A 262 -9.85 28.08 -14.99
N VAL A 263 -10.81 27.44 -14.30
CA VAL A 263 -11.03 27.65 -12.86
C VAL A 263 -9.80 27.22 -12.04
N ALA A 264 -9.16 26.10 -12.39
CA ALA A 264 -7.94 25.64 -11.74
C ALA A 264 -6.78 26.65 -11.90
N ASP A 265 -6.58 27.17 -13.10
CA ASP A 265 -5.52 28.15 -13.40
C ASP A 265 -5.79 29.49 -12.70
N ILE A 266 -7.03 29.99 -12.73
CA ILE A 266 -7.44 31.21 -12.01
C ILE A 266 -7.27 31.06 -10.49
N THR A 267 -7.62 29.90 -9.94
CA THR A 267 -7.50 29.66 -8.50
C THR A 267 -6.05 29.37 -8.07
N ALA A 268 -5.15 28.99 -8.98
CA ALA A 268 -3.74 28.75 -8.67
C ALA A 268 -2.84 29.99 -8.76
N THR A 269 -3.30 31.11 -9.34
CA THR A 269 -2.52 32.35 -9.33
C THR A 269 -2.25 32.81 -7.88
N ALA A 270 -0.99 32.75 -7.44
CA ALA A 270 -0.63 32.91 -6.02
C ALA A 270 -0.89 34.32 -5.44
N ALA A 271 -1.04 35.34 -6.28
CA ALA A 271 -1.24 36.71 -5.81
C ALA A 271 -2.72 36.96 -5.46
N ALA A 272 -2.97 37.35 -4.21
CA ALA A 272 -4.25 37.86 -3.73
C ALA A 272 -4.64 39.11 -4.54
N GLY A 273 -5.45 38.93 -5.59
CA GLY A 273 -5.91 40.01 -6.48
C GLY A 273 -5.29 40.06 -7.89
N ALA A 274 -4.54 39.04 -8.31
CA ALA A 274 -4.18 38.86 -9.72
C ALA A 274 -4.97 37.71 -10.33
N VAL A 275 -6.14 38.03 -10.84
CA VAL A 275 -6.88 37.15 -11.74
C VAL A 275 -6.39 37.44 -13.16
N ASN A 276 -6.07 36.40 -13.93
CA ASN A 276 -5.73 36.57 -15.33
C ASN A 276 -7.00 36.93 -16.12
N ASN A 277 -7.09 38.17 -16.58
CA ASN A 277 -8.26 38.65 -17.33
C ASN A 277 -8.54 37.82 -18.59
N ASN A 278 -7.52 37.22 -19.20
CA ASN A 278 -7.69 36.36 -20.38
C ASN A 278 -8.41 35.05 -20.04
N ASP A 279 -8.17 34.48 -18.85
CA ASP A 279 -8.81 33.24 -18.43
C ASP A 279 -10.26 33.50 -18.01
N VAL A 280 -10.54 34.67 -17.42
CA VAL A 280 -11.91 35.11 -17.08
C VAL A 280 -12.72 35.42 -18.33
N THR A 281 -12.16 36.08 -19.34
CA THR A 281 -12.90 36.34 -20.60
C THR A 281 -13.17 35.06 -21.37
N ARG A 282 -12.23 34.09 -21.36
CA ARG A 282 -12.47 32.74 -21.90
C ARG A 282 -13.56 32.00 -21.14
N LEU A 283 -13.51 32.02 -19.81
CA LEU A 283 -14.56 31.42 -18.98
C LEU A 283 -15.92 32.09 -19.23
N GLN A 284 -15.96 33.42 -19.33
CA GLN A 284 -17.18 34.17 -19.65
C GLN A 284 -17.74 33.77 -21.03
N ALA A 285 -16.88 33.67 -22.05
CA ALA A 285 -17.29 33.24 -23.38
C ALA A 285 -17.84 31.81 -23.40
N LEU A 286 -17.28 30.90 -22.60
CA LEU A 286 -17.78 29.52 -22.46
C LEU A 286 -19.17 29.46 -21.82
N TYR A 287 -19.41 30.24 -20.75
CA TYR A 287 -20.71 30.26 -20.05
C TYR A 287 -21.78 31.11 -20.74
N LEU A 288 -21.41 32.04 -21.63
CA LEU A 288 -22.34 32.80 -22.47
C LEU A 288 -22.70 32.09 -23.79
N SER A 289 -22.12 30.92 -24.05
CA SER A 289 -22.43 30.11 -25.24
C SER A 289 -23.80 29.40 -25.12
N ASP A 290 -24.35 28.95 -26.24
CA ASP A 290 -25.67 28.29 -26.32
C ASP A 290 -25.80 27.01 -25.45
N HIS A 291 -24.66 26.42 -25.05
CA HIS A 291 -24.58 25.25 -24.18
C HIS A 291 -23.57 25.48 -23.06
N PRO A 292 -23.97 26.12 -21.95
CA PRO A 292 -23.08 26.43 -20.84
C PRO A 292 -22.74 25.16 -20.04
N PRO A 293 -21.51 25.06 -19.52
CA PRO A 293 -21.14 23.98 -18.60
C PRO A 293 -21.84 24.13 -17.24
N VAL A 294 -21.75 23.10 -16.40
CA VAL A 294 -22.49 23.04 -15.12
C VAL A 294 -22.05 24.15 -14.16
N ILE A 295 -23.02 24.90 -13.62
CA ILE A 295 -22.79 26.05 -12.74
C ILE A 295 -22.05 25.67 -11.43
N SER A 296 -22.03 24.40 -11.05
CA SER A 296 -21.29 23.91 -9.87
C SER A 296 -19.82 24.29 -9.88
N HIS A 297 -19.20 24.39 -11.06
CA HIS A 297 -17.78 24.74 -11.20
C HIS A 297 -17.49 26.20 -10.82
N LEU A 298 -18.50 27.08 -10.91
CA LEU A 298 -18.39 28.48 -10.47
C LEU A 298 -18.66 28.67 -8.98
N ARG A 299 -19.17 27.65 -8.29
CA ARG A 299 -19.46 27.69 -6.86
C ARG A 299 -18.24 27.40 -5.98
N ASP A 300 -17.02 27.46 -6.53
CA ASP A 300 -15.80 27.33 -5.74
C ASP A 300 -15.61 28.58 -4.84
N PRO A 301 -15.56 28.42 -3.51
CA PRO A 301 -15.40 29.55 -2.59
C PRO A 301 -14.10 30.32 -2.82
N VAL A 302 -13.02 29.64 -3.24
CA VAL A 302 -11.72 30.28 -3.50
C VAL A 302 -11.79 31.14 -4.76
N LEU A 303 -12.50 30.67 -5.80
CA LEU A 303 -12.74 31.45 -7.01
C LEU A 303 -13.53 32.73 -6.69
N ILE A 304 -14.62 32.57 -5.95
CA ILE A 304 -15.49 33.70 -5.55
C ILE A 304 -14.70 34.70 -4.69
N GLN A 305 -13.93 34.25 -3.71
CA GLN A 305 -13.10 35.13 -2.89
C GLN A 305 -12.07 35.91 -3.71
N LYS A 306 -11.43 35.26 -4.70
CA LYS A 306 -10.50 35.97 -5.60
C LYS A 306 -11.20 36.99 -6.47
N LEU A 307 -12.36 36.66 -7.04
CA LEU A 307 -13.16 37.58 -7.85
C LEU A 307 -13.62 38.79 -7.01
N ILE A 308 -14.11 38.55 -5.80
CA ILE A 308 -14.47 39.61 -4.85
C ILE A 308 -13.25 40.46 -4.52
N ALA A 309 -12.12 39.85 -4.19
CA ALA A 309 -10.88 40.58 -3.91
C ALA A 309 -10.43 41.43 -5.10
N THR A 310 -10.58 40.97 -6.34
CA THR A 310 -10.25 41.78 -7.53
C THR A 310 -11.26 42.89 -7.83
N LEU A 311 -12.54 42.67 -7.59
CA LEU A 311 -13.61 43.63 -7.90
C LEU A 311 -13.74 44.72 -6.83
N PHE A 312 -13.46 44.38 -5.57
CA PHE A 312 -13.67 45.24 -4.42
C PHE A 312 -12.37 45.69 -3.73
N SER A 313 -11.19 45.42 -4.29
CA SER A 313 -9.95 46.00 -3.75
C SER A 313 -9.90 47.51 -4.02
N PRO A 314 -9.74 48.33 -2.97
CA PRO A 314 -9.67 49.78 -3.11
C PRO A 314 -8.33 50.14 -3.78
N GLY A 315 -8.33 50.33 -5.10
CA GLY A 315 -7.12 50.76 -5.82
C GLY A 315 -7.00 50.38 -7.30
N LYS A 316 -7.95 49.62 -7.88
CA LYS A 316 -7.97 49.36 -9.34
C LYS A 316 -9.22 49.92 -10.01
N GLY A 317 -9.53 51.18 -9.69
CA GLY A 317 -10.38 52.03 -10.51
C GLY A 317 -9.49 52.92 -11.36
N GLY A 318 -9.34 52.56 -12.63
CA GLY A 318 -8.79 53.40 -13.69
C GLY A 318 -9.67 53.23 -14.90
#